data_AF-A0A1R2B0Y8-F1
#
_entry.id   AF-A0A1R2B0Y8-F1
#
_cell.length_a   1.000
_cell.length_b   1.000
_cell.length_c   1.000
_cell.angle_alpha   90.00
_cell.angle_beta   90.00
_cell.angle_gamma   90.00
#
_symmetry.space_group_name_H-M   'P 1'
#
loop_
_entity.id
_entity.type
_entity.pdbx_description
1 polymer ?
#
loop_
_entity_poly.entity_id
_entity_poly.type
_entity_poly.pdbx_seq_one_letter_code
_entity_poly.pdbx_strand_id
1 'polypeptide(L)'
;MLVSGDDYNYAQYGDDWICGVSLSPRDIDLNSTKVIESDDNYWSIDVKDYGDSDTTFTAYIKENIYLKLNRTESGTLRKVKNDDTVIDSYDLKEIRFHTPSEHTIAGNRSDLEVQLYHTNAAGNSLILSVLYNSKDNTDYKMKFFSNIEGTLENEKETDKANPIDVTGGYYKIKTFYNYVGTDTLPGCASTEWVIFGEVISLYKSQLEKISEHVSGNYKNPSKWPDVGVTYYYADISFSTIISIGLLSLFLVS
;
A
#
# COMPACT_ATOMS: atom_id res chain seq x y z
N MET A 1 4.93 -27.77 -10.03
CA MET A 1 5.51 -28.20 -8.73
C MET A 1 4.60 -27.61 -7.67
N LEU A 2 3.86 -28.44 -6.94
CA LEU A 2 2.92 -27.98 -5.91
C LEU A 2 3.74 -27.64 -4.66
N VAL A 3 3.74 -26.37 -4.24
CA VAL A 3 4.56 -25.89 -3.12
C VAL A 3 3.64 -25.49 -1.98
N SER A 4 3.46 -26.41 -1.04
CA SER A 4 2.68 -26.23 0.19
C SER A 4 3.41 -25.35 1.20
N GLY A 5 2.70 -24.38 1.77
CA GLY A 5 3.08 -23.61 2.96
C GLY A 5 2.08 -22.48 3.11
N ASP A 6 0.98 -22.75 3.80
CA ASP A 6 -0.33 -22.10 3.69
C ASP A 6 -1.07 -22.51 2.41
N ASP A 7 -2.35 -22.92 2.51
CA ASP A 7 -3.14 -23.59 1.44
C ASP A 7 -3.52 -22.69 0.24
N TYR A 8 -2.67 -21.72 -0.13
CA TYR A 8 -2.92 -20.79 -1.23
C TYR A 8 -1.65 -20.39 -1.98
N ASN A 9 -1.84 -19.94 -3.23
CA ASN A 9 -0.78 -19.45 -4.11
C ASN A 9 -1.37 -18.47 -5.12
N TYR A 10 -0.54 -17.75 -5.88
CA TYR A 10 -0.97 -16.77 -6.88
C TYR A 10 -1.14 -17.32 -8.29
N ALA A 11 -1.21 -18.65 -8.51
CA ALA A 11 -1.30 -19.23 -9.85
C ALA A 11 -2.56 -18.79 -10.62
N GLN A 12 -3.63 -18.44 -9.90
CA GLN A 12 -4.85 -17.86 -10.46
C GLN A 12 -5.11 -16.45 -9.94
N TYR A 13 -4.06 -15.75 -9.48
CA TYR A 13 -4.14 -14.36 -9.01
C TYR A 13 -5.26 -14.17 -7.97
N GLY A 14 -5.41 -15.13 -7.05
CA GLY A 14 -6.38 -15.13 -5.96
C GLY A 14 -7.85 -15.33 -6.35
N ASP A 15 -8.17 -15.58 -7.62
CA ASP A 15 -9.54 -15.90 -8.05
C ASP A 15 -10.05 -17.25 -7.49
N ASP A 16 -9.13 -18.14 -7.10
CA ASP A 16 -9.41 -19.47 -6.56
C ASP A 16 -9.39 -19.54 -5.02
N TRP A 17 -9.11 -18.43 -4.34
CA TRP A 17 -9.02 -18.41 -2.89
C TRP A 17 -10.40 -18.44 -2.24
N ILE A 18 -10.51 -19.22 -1.15
CA ILE A 18 -11.76 -19.32 -0.39
C ILE A 18 -12.02 -17.98 0.30
N CYS A 19 -12.99 -17.26 -0.24
CA CYS A 19 -13.38 -15.93 0.18
C CYS A 19 -14.90 -15.81 0.02
N GLY A 20 -15.61 -15.40 1.08
CA GLY A 20 -17.06 -15.21 0.99
C GLY A 20 -17.41 -14.10 0.00
N VAL A 21 -16.87 -12.90 0.24
CA VAL A 21 -16.98 -11.74 -0.65
C VAL A 21 -15.62 -11.05 -0.71
N SER A 22 -15.01 -11.02 -1.88
CA SER A 22 -13.73 -10.33 -2.11
C SER A 22 -14.01 -8.90 -2.57
N LEU A 23 -13.86 -7.90 -1.71
CA LEU A 23 -14.10 -6.49 -2.06
C LEU A 23 -12.82 -5.72 -2.41
N SER A 24 -11.67 -6.37 -2.26
CA SER A 24 -10.33 -5.84 -2.53
C SER A 24 -9.43 -6.92 -3.15
N PRO A 25 -8.40 -6.55 -3.92
CA PRO A 25 -8.04 -5.17 -4.32
C PRO A 25 -9.09 -4.59 -5.29
N ARG A 26 -9.02 -3.29 -5.60
CA ARG A 26 -9.92 -2.63 -6.55
C ARG A 26 -9.17 -2.03 -7.73
N ASP A 27 -9.87 -1.97 -8.87
CA ASP A 27 -9.58 -1.00 -9.91
C ASP A 27 -10.36 0.27 -9.59
N ILE A 28 -9.66 1.32 -9.16
CA ILE A 28 -10.29 2.57 -8.75
C ILE A 28 -10.80 3.29 -10.01
N ASP A 29 -12.13 3.42 -10.13
CA ASP A 29 -12.76 4.18 -11.20
C ASP A 29 -12.85 5.66 -10.81
N LEU A 30 -12.08 6.48 -11.52
CA LEU A 30 -12.04 7.93 -11.29
C LEU A 30 -13.38 8.62 -11.57
N ASN A 31 -14.26 8.03 -12.38
CA ASN A 31 -15.57 8.62 -12.71
C ASN A 31 -16.62 8.41 -11.62
N SER A 32 -16.51 7.33 -10.86
CA SER A 32 -17.44 7.00 -9.77
C SER A 32 -16.93 7.47 -8.40
N THR A 33 -15.65 7.80 -8.31
CA THR A 33 -14.99 8.23 -7.07
C THR A 33 -15.55 9.54 -6.55
N LYS A 34 -15.97 9.56 -5.27
CA LYS A 34 -16.39 10.78 -4.59
C LYS A 34 -15.18 11.62 -4.23
N VAL A 35 -15.10 12.85 -4.74
CA VAL A 35 -13.99 13.77 -4.45
C VAL A 35 -14.34 14.67 -3.26
N ILE A 36 -13.41 14.78 -2.30
CA ILE A 36 -13.55 15.60 -1.10
C ILE A 36 -12.26 16.39 -0.86
N GLU A 37 -12.40 17.70 -0.69
CA GLU A 37 -11.29 18.55 -0.24
C GLU A 37 -11.04 18.33 1.26
N SER A 38 -9.77 18.14 1.64
CA SER A 38 -9.37 17.97 3.03
C SER A 38 -9.37 19.33 3.77
N ASP A 39 -10.55 19.83 4.13
CA ASP A 39 -10.75 21.00 5.00
C ASP A 39 -10.72 20.65 6.51
N ASP A 40 -11.00 21.63 7.38
CA ASP A 40 -10.96 21.52 8.85
C ASP A 40 -11.87 20.45 9.45
N ASN A 41 -12.84 19.92 8.70
CA ASN A 41 -13.69 18.80 9.12
C ASN A 41 -13.14 17.42 8.74
N TYR A 42 -12.03 17.35 8.01
CA TYR A 42 -11.48 16.11 7.46
C TYR A 42 -10.18 15.68 8.14
N TRP A 43 -9.79 14.43 7.87
CA TRP A 43 -8.67 13.76 8.50
C TRP A 43 -7.53 13.49 7.52
N SER A 44 -6.32 13.44 8.06
CA SER A 44 -5.10 13.04 7.38
C SER A 44 -4.49 11.83 8.08
N ILE A 45 -3.61 11.12 7.40
CA ILE A 45 -2.83 10.06 8.01
C ILE A 45 -1.50 10.64 8.48
N ASP A 46 -1.23 10.51 9.77
CA ASP A 46 0.10 10.69 10.36
C ASP A 46 0.75 9.31 10.50
N VAL A 47 1.82 9.06 9.77
CA VAL A 47 2.63 7.83 9.82
C VAL A 47 3.92 8.02 10.62
N LYS A 48 3.82 8.80 11.70
CA LYS A 48 4.92 8.98 12.65
C LYS A 48 5.44 7.63 13.13
N ASP A 49 6.75 7.57 13.38
CA ASP A 49 7.40 6.46 14.08
C ASP A 49 7.58 5.18 13.24
N TYR A 50 7.29 5.19 11.93
CA TYR A 50 7.63 4.02 11.08
C TYR A 50 9.13 3.78 10.94
N GLY A 51 9.95 4.83 11.05
CA GLY A 51 11.39 4.81 10.84
C GLY A 51 12.22 5.30 12.02
N ASP A 52 11.76 5.12 13.27
CA ASP A 52 12.61 5.39 14.42
C ASP A 52 13.78 4.37 14.52
N SER A 53 14.83 4.72 15.26
CA SER A 53 16.03 3.90 15.42
C SER A 53 15.81 2.61 16.21
N ASP A 54 14.67 2.52 16.90
CA ASP A 54 14.38 1.47 17.88
C ASP A 54 13.54 0.35 17.25
N THR A 55 12.97 0.63 16.07
CA THR A 55 12.23 -0.34 15.28
C THR A 55 13.14 -1.40 14.68
N THR A 56 12.83 -2.67 14.96
CA THR A 56 13.35 -3.80 14.18
C THR A 56 12.21 -4.50 13.45
N PHE A 57 12.51 -5.02 12.26
CA PHE A 57 11.61 -5.90 11.52
C PHE A 57 12.26 -7.26 11.29
N THR A 58 11.44 -8.30 11.38
CA THR A 58 11.79 -9.63 10.88
C THR A 58 11.22 -9.81 9.48
N ALA A 59 12.06 -10.13 8.50
CA ALA A 59 11.60 -10.41 7.14
C ALA A 59 11.29 -11.90 6.94
N TYR A 60 10.23 -12.16 6.18
CA TYR A 60 9.74 -13.47 5.80
C TYR A 60 9.60 -13.49 4.28
N ILE A 61 10.24 -14.48 3.66
CA ILE A 61 10.28 -14.62 2.21
C ILE A 61 9.92 -16.04 1.86
N LYS A 62 8.96 -16.17 0.95
CA LYS A 62 8.59 -17.43 0.34
C LYS A 62 8.50 -17.21 -1.16
N GLU A 63 9.26 -17.99 -1.93
CA GLU A 63 9.41 -17.86 -3.38
C GLU A 63 8.09 -17.47 -4.08
N ASN A 64 8.06 -16.27 -4.67
CA ASN A 64 6.94 -15.71 -5.45
C ASN A 64 5.57 -15.67 -4.73
N ILE A 65 5.53 -15.87 -3.41
CA ILE A 65 4.30 -15.88 -2.63
C ILE A 65 4.26 -14.63 -1.74
N TYR A 66 5.26 -14.41 -0.88
CA TYR A 66 5.30 -13.19 -0.10
C TYR A 66 6.72 -12.76 0.25
N LEU A 67 6.86 -11.44 0.34
CA LEU A 67 7.91 -10.72 1.04
C LEU A 67 7.16 -9.89 2.08
N LYS A 68 7.29 -10.30 3.34
CA LYS A 68 6.53 -9.76 4.46
C LYS A 68 7.47 -9.37 5.59
N LEU A 69 7.24 -8.21 6.18
CA LEU A 69 8.04 -7.70 7.30
C LEU A 69 7.16 -7.62 8.54
N ASN A 70 7.48 -8.41 9.55
CA ASN A 70 6.79 -8.36 10.84
C ASN A 70 7.54 -7.41 11.77
N ARG A 71 6.81 -6.47 12.35
CA ARG A 71 7.39 -5.45 13.23
C ARG A 71 7.46 -5.95 14.68
N THR A 72 8.55 -5.64 15.39
CA THR A 72 8.75 -6.08 16.78
C THR A 72 8.31 -5.04 17.83
N GLU A 73 8.36 -3.73 17.52
CA GLU A 73 7.95 -2.63 18.41
C GLU A 73 7.11 -1.57 17.66
N SER A 74 6.33 -0.73 18.34
CA SER A 74 5.21 0.03 17.73
C SER A 74 5.64 1.10 16.72
N GLY A 75 5.07 1.04 15.52
CA GLY A 75 4.94 2.19 14.62
C GLY A 75 3.45 2.46 14.47
N THR A 76 3.03 3.72 14.61
CA THR A 76 1.60 4.03 14.72
C THR A 76 1.14 4.88 13.56
N LEU A 77 0.17 4.36 12.82
CA LEU A 77 -0.65 5.13 11.92
C LEU A 77 -1.73 5.83 12.74
N ARG A 78 -1.81 7.15 12.66
CA ARG A 78 -2.85 7.94 13.33
C ARG A 78 -3.73 8.61 12.29
N LYS A 79 -5.04 8.49 12.44
CA LYS A 79 -5.98 9.37 11.75
C LYS A 79 -6.10 10.64 12.56
N VAL A 80 -5.76 11.77 11.97
CA VAL A 80 -5.71 13.06 12.68
C VAL A 80 -6.52 14.11 11.94
N LYS A 81 -7.24 14.96 12.68
CA LYS A 81 -7.87 16.16 12.13
C LYS A 81 -6.82 17.22 11.76
N ASN A 82 -7.27 18.31 11.13
CA ASN A 82 -6.40 19.44 10.81
C ASN A 82 -5.77 20.12 12.03
N ASP A 83 -6.46 20.11 13.17
CA ASP A 83 -5.96 20.62 14.46
C ASP A 83 -5.06 19.61 15.21
N ASP A 84 -4.62 18.54 14.53
CA ASP A 84 -3.84 17.42 15.04
C ASP A 84 -4.53 16.59 16.14
N THR A 85 -5.84 16.77 16.34
CA THR A 85 -6.63 15.87 17.19
C THR A 85 -6.62 14.46 16.60
N VAL A 86 -6.12 13.49 17.36
CA VAL A 86 -6.13 12.07 17.00
C VAL A 86 -7.56 11.53 17.10
N ILE A 87 -8.06 11.01 15.98
CA ILE A 87 -9.37 10.35 15.86
C ILE A 87 -9.24 8.87 16.24
N ASP A 88 -8.22 8.19 15.70
CA ASP A 88 -7.96 6.78 15.92
C ASP A 88 -6.48 6.46 15.65
N SER A 89 -5.98 5.39 16.26
CA SER A 89 -4.58 4.94 16.16
C SER A 89 -4.52 3.45 15.84
N TYR A 90 -3.66 3.09 14.88
CA TYR A 90 -3.48 1.73 14.43
C TYR A 90 -1.99 1.36 14.48
N ASP A 91 -1.69 0.21 15.09
CA ASP A 91 -0.34 -0.30 15.18
C ASP A 91 0.02 -1.05 13.90
N LEU A 92 1.17 -0.70 13.31
CA LEU A 92 1.74 -1.43 12.17
C LEU A 92 2.12 -2.84 12.61
N LYS A 93 1.57 -3.84 11.92
CA LYS A 93 1.86 -5.25 12.18
C LYS A 93 2.76 -5.82 11.09
N GLU A 94 2.44 -5.52 9.83
CA GLU A 94 3.06 -6.15 8.67
C GLU A 94 3.28 -5.16 7.54
N ILE A 95 4.39 -5.31 6.80
CA ILE A 95 4.57 -4.67 5.48
C ILE A 95 4.64 -5.79 4.44
N ARG A 96 3.78 -5.73 3.42
CA ARG A 96 3.67 -6.73 2.35
C ARG A 96 4.01 -6.09 1.01
N PHE A 97 4.74 -6.81 0.17
CA PHE A 97 5.15 -6.34 -1.14
C PHE A 97 4.49 -7.17 -2.24
N HIS A 98 3.93 -6.51 -3.25
CA HIS A 98 3.31 -7.14 -4.41
C HIS A 98 3.89 -6.60 -5.71
N THR A 99 4.33 -7.49 -6.60
CA THR A 99 4.84 -7.10 -7.92
C THR A 99 4.16 -7.89 -9.05
N PRO A 100 3.44 -7.24 -10.00
CA PRO A 100 3.00 -5.84 -9.98
C PRO A 100 2.03 -5.49 -8.82
N SER A 101 1.55 -4.24 -8.78
CA SER A 101 0.53 -3.83 -7.81
C SER A 101 -0.72 -4.70 -7.86
N GLU A 102 -1.45 -4.84 -6.76
CA GLU A 102 -2.74 -5.52 -6.71
C GLU A 102 -3.85 -4.58 -7.15
N HIS A 103 -3.87 -3.37 -6.58
CA HIS A 103 -4.72 -2.27 -6.99
C HIS A 103 -4.33 -1.73 -8.35
N THR A 104 -5.33 -1.21 -9.06
CA THR A 104 -5.14 -0.41 -10.27
C THR A 104 -5.91 0.89 -10.14
N ILE A 105 -5.49 1.90 -10.91
CA ILE A 105 -6.18 3.20 -10.97
C ILE A 105 -6.51 3.47 -12.43
N ALA A 106 -7.80 3.58 -12.75
CA ALA A 106 -8.30 3.72 -14.12
C ALA A 106 -7.72 2.65 -15.07
N GLY A 107 -7.67 1.39 -14.62
CA GLY A 107 -7.12 0.25 -15.35
C GLY A 107 -5.59 0.21 -15.43
N ASN A 108 -4.87 1.22 -14.93
CA ASN A 108 -3.41 1.23 -14.93
C ASN A 108 -2.86 0.49 -13.70
N ARG A 109 -1.98 -0.48 -13.95
CA ARG A 109 -1.29 -1.25 -12.93
C ARG A 109 0.11 -0.70 -12.70
N SER A 110 0.48 -0.51 -11.44
CA SER A 110 1.80 -0.06 -11.03
C SER A 110 2.79 -1.23 -10.95
N ASP A 111 4.08 -0.91 -11.05
CA ASP A 111 5.13 -1.93 -11.02
C ASP A 111 5.25 -2.62 -9.65
N LEU A 112 4.89 -1.92 -8.57
CA LEU A 112 4.95 -2.41 -7.20
C LEU A 112 3.84 -1.79 -6.37
N GLU A 113 3.29 -2.57 -5.44
CA GLU A 113 2.47 -2.10 -4.33
C GLU A 113 3.08 -2.53 -3.01
N VAL A 114 3.17 -1.58 -2.07
CA VAL A 114 3.59 -1.83 -0.69
C VAL A 114 2.38 -1.61 0.21
N GLN A 115 1.95 -2.66 0.90
CA GLN A 115 0.80 -2.66 1.80
C GLN A 115 1.28 -2.69 3.25
N LEU A 116 1.00 -1.63 3.99
CA LEU A 116 1.28 -1.51 5.41
C LEU A 116 0.01 -1.87 6.17
N TYR A 117 -0.03 -3.06 6.76
CA TYR A 117 -1.17 -3.61 7.48
C TYR A 117 -1.12 -3.26 8.96
N HIS A 118 -2.21 -2.67 9.45
CA HIS A 118 -2.34 -2.19 10.81
C HIS A 118 -3.60 -2.71 11.50
N THR A 119 -3.57 -2.74 12.83
CA THR A 119 -4.75 -3.02 13.64
C THR A 119 -4.86 -2.03 14.80
N ASN A 120 -6.06 -1.60 15.16
CA ASN A 120 -6.29 -0.80 16.36
C ASN A 120 -6.68 -1.66 17.57
N ALA A 121 -6.81 -1.04 18.75
CA ALA A 121 -7.19 -1.72 19.99
C ALA A 121 -8.60 -2.34 19.97
N ALA A 122 -9.47 -1.91 19.07
CA ALA A 122 -10.80 -2.48 18.86
C ALA A 122 -10.78 -3.70 17.92
N GLY A 123 -9.63 -4.05 17.34
CA GLY A 123 -9.49 -5.15 16.39
C GLY A 123 -9.85 -4.76 14.95
N ASN A 124 -10.07 -3.48 14.66
CA ASN A 124 -10.30 -3.01 13.29
C ASN A 124 -8.98 -3.02 12.52
N SER A 125 -9.04 -3.41 11.25
CA SER A 125 -7.88 -3.47 10.36
C SER A 125 -7.87 -2.29 9.39
N LEU A 126 -6.68 -1.74 9.14
CA LEU A 126 -6.45 -0.69 8.15
C LEU A 126 -5.16 -0.98 7.36
N ILE A 127 -5.24 -0.90 6.04
CA ILE A 127 -4.07 -0.99 5.16
C ILE A 127 -3.81 0.36 4.52
N LEU A 128 -2.60 0.89 4.75
CA LEU A 128 -2.04 1.97 3.92
C LEU A 128 -1.32 1.32 2.74
N SER A 129 -1.79 1.57 1.53
CA SER A 129 -1.21 1.07 0.29
C SER A 129 -0.46 2.19 -0.43
N VAL A 130 0.77 1.91 -0.85
CA VAL A 130 1.64 2.82 -1.59
C VAL A 130 2.01 2.19 -2.92
N LEU A 131 1.68 2.87 -4.01
CA LEU A 131 1.97 2.42 -5.37
C LEU A 131 3.29 3.00 -5.87
N TYR A 132 4.04 2.19 -6.61
CA TYR A 132 5.34 2.56 -7.16
C TYR A 132 5.47 2.21 -8.63
N ASN A 133 6.14 3.09 -9.38
CA ASN A 133 6.60 2.82 -10.74
C ASN A 133 8.11 2.99 -10.83
N SER A 134 8.76 2.10 -11.58
CA SER A 134 10.19 2.16 -11.82
C SER A 134 10.58 3.35 -12.71
N LYS A 135 11.70 3.99 -12.37
CA LYS A 135 12.37 4.99 -13.20
C LYS A 135 13.89 4.76 -13.12
N ASP A 136 14.60 5.10 -14.18
CA ASP A 136 16.07 5.00 -14.21
C ASP A 136 16.72 5.93 -13.18
N ASN A 137 16.16 7.13 -13.00
CA ASN A 137 16.59 8.12 -12.02
C ASN A 137 15.40 8.63 -11.19
N THR A 138 15.56 8.69 -9.87
CA THR A 138 14.56 9.26 -8.95
C THR A 138 15.23 9.80 -7.68
N ASP A 139 14.66 10.82 -7.05
CA ASP A 139 15.21 11.39 -5.82
C ASP A 139 14.98 10.51 -4.58
N TYR A 140 14.06 9.54 -4.68
CA TYR A 140 13.74 8.63 -3.58
C TYR A 140 14.42 7.27 -3.76
N LYS A 141 15.15 6.85 -2.73
CA LYS A 141 15.67 5.49 -2.60
C LYS A 141 15.01 4.85 -1.40
N MET A 142 14.21 3.82 -1.64
CA MET A 142 13.62 3.05 -0.55
C MET A 142 14.75 2.47 0.31
N LYS A 143 14.85 2.87 1.58
CA LYS A 143 15.97 2.51 2.45
C LYS A 143 15.95 1.05 2.91
N PHE A 144 14.86 0.34 2.59
CA PHE A 144 14.64 -1.06 2.92
C PHE A 144 15.75 -1.99 2.41
N PHE A 145 16.08 -1.95 1.11
CA PHE A 145 17.03 -2.91 0.51
C PHE A 145 18.48 -2.75 0.97
N SER A 146 18.91 -1.54 1.31
CA SER A 146 20.26 -1.32 1.84
C SER A 146 20.52 -2.04 3.18
N ASN A 147 19.45 -2.40 3.91
CA ASN A 147 19.57 -2.93 5.27
C ASN A 147 19.30 -4.44 5.38
N ILE A 148 18.91 -5.09 4.27
CA ILE A 148 18.53 -6.52 4.23
C ILE A 148 19.34 -7.32 3.18
N GLU A 149 20.27 -6.69 2.46
CA GLU A 149 21.02 -7.29 1.34
C GLU A 149 21.74 -8.62 1.69
N GLY A 150 22.07 -8.87 2.96
CA GLY A 150 22.66 -10.13 3.42
C GLY A 150 21.68 -11.16 3.97
N THR A 151 20.38 -10.84 4.00
CA THR A 151 19.37 -11.65 4.68
C THR A 151 18.34 -12.29 3.76
N LEU A 152 18.24 -11.84 2.51
CA LEU A 152 17.28 -12.31 1.52
C LEU A 152 17.59 -13.71 0.93
N GLU A 153 18.77 -14.26 1.19
CA GLU A 153 19.30 -15.42 0.44
C GLU A 153 18.76 -16.80 0.87
N ASN A 154 18.01 -16.93 1.97
CA ASN A 154 17.86 -18.25 2.62
C ASN A 154 16.48 -18.65 3.15
N GLU A 155 15.36 -18.10 2.69
CA GLU A 155 14.00 -18.48 3.17
C GLU A 155 13.89 -18.50 4.71
N LYS A 156 14.61 -17.59 5.38
CA LYS A 156 14.73 -17.55 6.84
C LYS A 156 14.14 -16.26 7.38
N GLU A 157 13.62 -16.34 8.61
CA GLU A 157 13.39 -15.17 9.45
C GLU A 157 14.68 -14.36 9.49
N THR A 158 14.64 -13.15 8.94
CA THR A 158 15.81 -12.27 8.95
C THR A 158 15.68 -11.31 10.11
N ASP A 159 16.57 -11.37 11.09
CA ASP A 159 16.24 -10.77 12.38
C ASP A 159 16.14 -9.23 12.41
N LYS A 160 16.66 -8.47 11.43
CA LYS A 160 16.68 -7.00 11.53
C LYS A 160 16.68 -6.29 10.17
N ALA A 161 15.59 -5.60 9.84
CA ALA A 161 15.64 -4.44 8.95
C ALA A 161 15.52 -3.16 9.78
N ASN A 162 16.57 -2.32 9.78
CA ASN A 162 16.60 -1.01 10.44
C ASN A 162 16.05 0.07 9.49
N PRO A 163 15.64 1.25 10.01
CA PRO A 163 14.34 1.85 9.75
C PRO A 163 13.91 1.85 8.30
N ILE A 164 12.65 1.46 8.11
CA ILE A 164 12.02 1.34 6.80
C ILE A 164 11.15 2.55 6.58
N ASP A 165 11.61 3.44 5.71
CA ASP A 165 10.74 4.38 5.02
C ASP A 165 10.29 3.72 3.71
N VAL A 166 9.00 3.43 3.63
CA VAL A 166 8.27 2.95 2.44
C VAL A 166 7.13 3.91 2.09
N THR A 167 7.20 5.16 2.54
CA THR A 167 6.19 6.18 2.23
C THR A 167 6.75 7.30 1.37
N GLY A 168 8.02 7.23 0.95
CA GLY A 168 8.64 8.29 0.14
C GLY A 168 9.21 9.44 0.96
N GLY A 169 9.34 9.29 2.28
CA GLY A 169 9.64 10.38 3.21
C GLY A 169 8.41 11.19 3.63
N TYR A 170 7.21 10.76 3.27
CA TYR A 170 5.96 11.39 3.69
C TYR A 170 5.57 10.93 5.09
N TYR A 171 5.46 11.87 6.02
CA TYR A 171 5.02 11.61 7.39
C TYR A 171 3.55 11.99 7.63
N LYS A 172 3.02 12.93 6.85
CA LYS A 172 1.61 13.35 6.88
C LYS A 172 1.01 13.25 5.48
N ILE A 173 0.13 12.28 5.28
CA ILE A 173 -0.54 12.01 4.01
C ILE A 173 -1.92 12.65 4.04
N LYS A 174 -2.15 13.59 3.12
CA LYS A 174 -3.42 14.33 2.99
C LYS A 174 -4.19 14.03 1.71
N THR A 175 -3.53 13.37 0.76
CA THR A 175 -4.12 13.01 -0.53
C THR A 175 -4.13 11.50 -0.67
N PHE A 176 -5.31 10.89 -0.71
CA PHE A 176 -5.47 9.44 -0.71
C PHE A 176 -6.88 9.02 -1.14
N TYR A 177 -6.99 7.81 -1.70
CA TYR A 177 -8.26 7.12 -1.86
C TYR A 177 -8.58 6.33 -0.60
N ASN A 178 -9.84 6.26 -0.22
CA ASN A 178 -10.31 5.52 0.94
C ASN A 178 -11.59 4.75 0.64
N TYR A 179 -11.66 3.52 1.12
CA TYR A 179 -12.86 2.69 1.06
C TYR A 179 -12.79 1.58 2.10
N VAL A 180 -13.94 0.97 2.40
CA VAL A 180 -14.00 -0.26 3.20
C VAL A 180 -14.12 -1.46 2.25
N GLY A 181 -13.18 -2.40 2.38
CA GLY A 181 -13.09 -3.58 1.55
C GLY A 181 -12.71 -4.81 2.38
N THR A 182 -11.85 -5.65 1.82
CA THR A 182 -11.34 -6.86 2.49
C THR A 182 -9.82 -6.90 2.47
N ASP A 183 -9.19 -7.71 3.32
CA ASP A 183 -7.78 -8.07 3.14
C ASP A 183 -7.63 -8.75 1.77
N THR A 184 -6.49 -8.54 1.11
CA THR A 184 -6.17 -9.20 -0.14
C THR A 184 -5.62 -10.60 0.07
N LEU A 185 -5.20 -10.97 1.28
CA LEU A 185 -4.87 -12.36 1.66
C LEU A 185 -6.13 -13.23 1.87
N PRO A 186 -5.99 -14.58 1.87
CA PRO A 186 -7.11 -15.48 2.11
C PRO A 186 -7.85 -15.20 3.42
N GLY A 187 -9.15 -15.52 3.44
CA GLY A 187 -10.05 -15.22 4.56
C GLY A 187 -10.79 -13.89 4.43
N CYS A 188 -10.29 -12.95 3.62
CA CYS A 188 -10.99 -11.72 3.22
C CYS A 188 -11.60 -10.94 4.39
N ALA A 189 -10.82 -10.74 5.46
CA ALA A 189 -11.28 -10.00 6.64
C ALA A 189 -11.62 -8.54 6.27
N SER A 190 -12.69 -8.00 6.85
CA SER A 190 -13.09 -6.60 6.64
C SER A 190 -11.94 -5.67 6.98
N THR A 191 -11.54 -4.84 6.02
CA THR A 191 -10.35 -3.98 6.14
C THR A 191 -10.63 -2.62 5.52
N GLU A 192 -10.26 -1.56 6.22
CA GLU A 192 -10.26 -0.22 5.65
C GLU A 192 -9.00 0.00 4.82
N TRP A 193 -9.17 0.49 3.60
CA TRP A 193 -8.08 0.80 2.70
C TRP A 193 -7.84 2.29 2.65
N VAL A 194 -6.58 2.66 2.70
CA VAL A 194 -6.08 4.01 2.40
C VAL A 194 -5.02 3.84 1.33
N ILE A 195 -5.31 4.23 0.09
CA ILE A 195 -4.36 4.14 -1.01
C ILE A 195 -3.77 5.53 -1.20
N PHE A 196 -2.46 5.66 -1.05
CA PHE A 196 -1.77 6.93 -1.21
C PHE A 196 -2.05 7.52 -2.59
N GLY A 197 -2.41 8.80 -2.64
CA GLY A 197 -2.88 9.44 -3.86
C GLY A 197 -1.80 9.68 -4.91
N GLU A 198 -0.52 9.50 -4.55
CA GLU A 198 0.62 9.64 -5.42
C GLU A 198 1.28 8.29 -5.70
N VAL A 199 1.64 8.05 -6.96
CA VAL A 199 2.49 6.93 -7.36
C VAL A 199 3.95 7.35 -7.23
N ILE A 200 4.67 6.72 -6.31
CA ILE A 200 6.06 7.08 -6.00
C ILE A 200 6.99 6.48 -7.04
N SER A 201 8.03 7.23 -7.44
CA SER A 201 9.06 6.69 -8.33
C SER A 201 10.08 5.87 -7.53
N LEU A 202 10.41 4.67 -8.03
CA LEU A 202 11.42 3.78 -7.44
C LEU A 202 12.55 3.55 -8.45
N TYR A 203 13.80 3.45 -7.97
CA TYR A 203 14.90 3.04 -8.84
C TYR A 203 14.63 1.65 -9.42
N LYS A 204 14.84 1.50 -10.73
CA LYS A 204 14.65 0.23 -11.43
C LYS A 204 15.40 -0.94 -10.77
N SER A 205 16.63 -0.72 -10.34
CA SER A 205 17.44 -1.74 -9.65
C SER A 205 16.88 -2.17 -8.29
N GLN A 206 16.07 -1.34 -7.64
CA GLN A 206 15.36 -1.75 -6.42
C GLN A 206 14.13 -2.59 -6.74
N LEU A 207 13.39 -2.24 -7.79
CA LEU A 207 12.27 -3.06 -8.27
C LEU A 207 12.75 -4.44 -8.69
N GLU A 208 13.87 -4.53 -9.41
CA GLU A 208 14.48 -5.80 -9.84
C GLU A 208 14.77 -6.71 -8.63
N LYS A 209 15.39 -6.17 -7.58
CA LYS A 209 15.64 -6.90 -6.32
C LYS A 209 14.37 -7.36 -5.61
N ILE A 210 13.31 -6.56 -5.58
CA ILE A 210 12.01 -7.00 -5.03
C ILE A 210 11.47 -8.15 -5.86
N SER A 211 11.49 -7.98 -7.18
CA SER A 211 10.90 -8.90 -8.15
C SER A 211 11.59 -10.26 -8.17
N GLU A 212 12.88 -10.34 -7.82
CA GLU A 212 13.60 -11.60 -7.63
C GLU A 212 12.94 -12.52 -6.59
N HIS A 213 12.18 -11.96 -5.63
CA HIS A 213 11.55 -12.71 -4.55
C HIS A 213 10.02 -12.85 -4.68
N VAL A 214 9.34 -11.87 -5.29
CA VAL A 214 7.87 -11.78 -5.28
C VAL A 214 7.24 -11.50 -6.64
N SER A 215 7.88 -11.87 -7.75
CA SER A 215 7.26 -11.65 -9.07
C SER A 215 5.97 -12.45 -9.25
N GLY A 216 4.91 -11.78 -9.68
CA GLY A 216 3.62 -12.39 -9.98
C GLY A 216 2.72 -12.64 -8.76
N ASN A 217 3.08 -12.13 -7.58
CA ASN A 217 2.37 -12.38 -6.33
C ASN A 217 1.19 -11.40 -6.08
N TYR A 218 0.39 -11.12 -7.09
CA TYR A 218 -0.71 -10.16 -6.99
C TYR A 218 -2.07 -10.82 -7.19
N LYS A 219 -3.07 -10.32 -6.48
CA LYS A 219 -4.47 -10.68 -6.67
C LYS A 219 -5.12 -9.81 -7.74
N ASN A 220 -6.03 -10.39 -8.52
CA ASN A 220 -6.84 -9.65 -9.48
C ASN A 220 -7.78 -8.67 -8.76
N PRO A 221 -8.04 -7.48 -9.36
CA PRO A 221 -9.10 -6.59 -8.89
C PRO A 221 -10.43 -7.33 -8.72
N SER A 222 -11.13 -6.96 -7.66
CA SER A 222 -12.46 -7.46 -7.37
C SER A 222 -13.41 -7.25 -8.55
N LYS A 223 -14.25 -8.25 -8.82
CA LYS A 223 -15.32 -8.19 -9.82
C LYS A 223 -16.54 -7.42 -9.33
N TRP A 224 -16.56 -7.01 -8.05
CA TRP A 224 -17.64 -6.22 -7.49
C TRP A 224 -17.52 -4.76 -7.93
N PRO A 225 -18.66 -4.05 -8.12
CA PRO A 225 -18.64 -2.64 -8.53
C PRO A 225 -17.82 -1.78 -7.58
N ASP A 226 -17.07 -0.83 -8.14
CA ASP A 226 -16.28 0.14 -7.37
C ASP A 226 -17.16 1.23 -6.74
N VAL A 227 -17.93 0.84 -5.73
CA VAL A 227 -18.85 1.73 -5.01
C VAL A 227 -18.23 2.14 -3.69
N GLY A 228 -18.34 3.43 -3.36
CA GLY A 228 -17.96 3.96 -2.06
C GLY A 228 -16.50 4.34 -1.90
N VAL A 229 -15.72 4.41 -2.99
CA VAL A 229 -14.39 5.03 -2.95
C VAL A 229 -14.52 6.54 -2.82
N THR A 230 -13.79 7.10 -1.87
CA THR A 230 -13.66 8.54 -1.68
C THR A 230 -12.21 8.95 -1.91
N TYR A 231 -11.98 9.97 -2.74
CA TYR A 231 -10.69 10.59 -2.92
C TYR A 231 -10.62 11.87 -2.10
N TYR A 232 -9.74 11.87 -1.11
CA TYR A 232 -9.39 13.04 -0.31
C TYR A 232 -8.19 13.73 -0.95
N TYR A 233 -8.19 15.06 -1.06
CA TYR A 233 -7.05 15.84 -1.52
C TYR A 233 -6.86 17.10 -0.69
N ALA A 234 -5.61 17.47 -0.40
CA ALA A 234 -5.30 18.78 0.15
C ALA A 234 -5.24 19.82 -0.97
N ASP A 235 -5.79 21.02 -0.73
CA ASP A 235 -5.67 22.16 -1.65
C ASP A 235 -4.18 22.47 -1.91
N ILE A 236 -3.69 22.00 -3.05
CA ILE A 236 -2.45 22.46 -3.63
C ILE A 236 -2.85 23.76 -4.32
N SER A 237 -2.34 24.90 -3.82
CA SER A 237 -2.63 26.25 -4.34
C SER A 237 -3.02 26.23 -5.82
N PHE A 238 -4.19 26.81 -6.15
CA PHE A 238 -4.88 26.94 -7.46
C PHE A 238 -4.06 26.84 -8.77
N SER A 239 -2.75 27.07 -8.78
CA SER A 239 -1.86 26.88 -9.93
C SER A 239 -1.73 25.42 -10.41
N THR A 240 -2.05 24.42 -9.57
CA THR A 240 -1.89 22.99 -9.95
C THR A 240 -3.18 22.37 -10.51
N ILE A 241 -4.34 22.96 -10.21
CA ILE A 241 -5.68 22.48 -10.64
C ILE A 241 -5.83 22.51 -12.17
N ILE A 242 -5.10 23.41 -12.86
CA ILE A 242 -5.09 23.48 -14.33
C ILE A 242 -4.52 22.19 -14.95
N SER A 243 -3.60 21.47 -14.30
CA SER A 243 -3.06 20.22 -14.87
C SER A 243 -4.00 19.02 -14.76
N ILE A 244 -4.85 18.97 -13.73
CA ILE A 244 -5.74 17.82 -13.49
C ILE A 244 -7.08 18.02 -14.24
N GLY A 245 -7.56 19.26 -14.34
CA GLY A 245 -8.76 19.60 -15.12
C GLY A 245 -8.56 19.63 -16.64
N LEU A 246 -7.33 19.66 -17.14
CA LEU A 246 -7.05 19.60 -18.59
C LEU A 246 -6.89 18.17 -19.13
N LEU A 247 -6.67 17.15 -18.29
CA LEU A 247 -6.60 15.76 -18.78
C LEU A 247 -7.97 15.20 -19.19
N SER A 248 -9.07 15.74 -18.65
CA SER A 248 -10.44 15.39 -19.04
C SER A 248 -11.01 16.21 -20.20
N LEU A 249 -10.28 17.23 -20.69
CA LEU A 249 -10.69 18.10 -21.80
C LEU A 249 -9.98 17.82 -23.13
N PHE A 250 -8.99 16.91 -23.16
CA PHE A 250 -8.29 16.52 -24.40
C PHE A 250 -8.68 15.14 -24.96
N LEU A 251 -9.75 14.51 -24.46
CA LEU A 251 -10.29 13.26 -25.03
C LEU A 251 -11.72 13.39 -25.59
N VAL A 252 -12.26 14.60 -25.71
CA VAL A 252 -13.47 14.87 -26.51
C VAL A 252 -13.29 16.17 -27.29
N SER A 253 -12.55 16.11 -28.39
CA SER A 253 -12.77 16.90 -29.62
C SER A 253 -11.98 16.32 -30.78
#